data_AF-A0A1Z8RMK5-F1
#
_entry.id   AF-A0A1Z8RMK5-F1
#
_cell.length_a   1.000
_cell.length_b   1.000
_cell.length_c   1.000
_cell.angle_alpha   90.00
_cell.angle_beta   90.00
_cell.angle_gamma   90.00
#
_symmetry.space_group_name_H-M   'P 1'
#
loop_
_entity.id
_entity.type
_entity.pdbx_description
1 polymer ?
#
loop_
_entity_poly.entity_id
_entity_poly.type
_entity_poly.pdbx_seq_one_letter_code
_entity_poly.pdbx_strand_id
1 'polypeptide(L)' 'MRRFIAGAECPSCGERDTLYVDVEVGHAESRRVRACTRCDFREVLERPPEDGADPVRIILPKDRLGN' A
#
# COMPACT_ATOMS: atom_id res chain seq x y z
N MET A 1 10.71 -2.83 7.93
CA MET A 1 9.64 -2.53 8.92
C MET A 1 8.31 -2.78 8.23
N ARG A 2 7.41 -3.56 8.83
CA ARG A 2 6.11 -3.90 8.23
C ARG A 2 4.97 -3.25 9.00
N ARG A 3 4.07 -2.54 8.32
CA ARG A 3 2.90 -1.88 8.90
C ARG A 3 1.62 -2.38 8.24
N PHE A 4 0.74 -2.96 9.04
CA PHE A 4 -0.58 -3.40 8.58
C PHE A 4 -1.51 -2.21 8.30
N ILE A 5 -2.41 -2.35 7.32
CA ILE A 5 -3.39 -1.34 6.95
C ILE A 5 -4.79 -1.85 7.32
N ALA A 6 -5.28 -1.46 8.50
CA ALA A 6 -6.60 -1.84 8.97
C ALA A 6 -7.71 -1.17 8.15
N GLY A 7 -8.77 -1.93 7.86
CA GLY A 7 -9.95 -1.49 7.10
C GLY A 7 -9.74 -1.34 5.60
N ALA A 8 -8.55 -1.66 5.07
CA ALA A 8 -8.27 -1.54 3.64
C ALA A 8 -8.64 -2.82 2.88
N GLU A 9 -9.25 -2.64 1.72
CA GLU A 9 -9.58 -3.70 0.78
C GLU A 9 -8.49 -3.87 -0.28
N CYS A 10 -8.10 -5.11 -0.56
CA CYS A 10 -7.16 -5.40 -1.63
C CYS A 10 -7.79 -5.09 -3.00
N PRO A 11 -7.17 -4.24 -3.84
CA PRO A 11 -7.72 -3.93 -5.16
C PRO A 11 -7.64 -5.11 -6.15
N SER A 12 -6.83 -6.13 -5.86
CA SER A 12 -6.67 -7.29 -6.73
C SER A 12 -7.65 -8.41 -6.42
N CYS A 13 -7.82 -8.79 -5.14
CA CYS A 13 -8.69 -9.90 -4.75
C CYS A 13 -9.96 -9.48 -4.00
N GLY A 14 -10.09 -8.21 -3.61
CA GLY A 14 -11.26 -7.71 -2.87
C GLY A 14 -11.30 -8.09 -1.39
N GLU A 15 -10.30 -8.79 -0.85
CA GLU A 15 -10.29 -9.12 0.59
C GLU A 15 -9.89 -7.91 1.44
N ARG A 16 -10.66 -7.67 2.50
CA ARG A 16 -10.39 -6.65 3.52
C ARG A 16 -9.36 -7.12 4.53
N ASP A 17 -8.62 -6.17 5.09
CA ASP A 17 -7.69 -6.44 6.20
C ASP A 17 -6.54 -7.39 5.81
N THR A 18 -6.10 -7.30 4.56
CA THR A 18 -5.02 -8.13 3.99
C THR A 18 -3.82 -7.33 3.51
N LEU A 19 -3.95 -5.99 3.45
CA LEU A 19 -2.92 -5.10 2.95
C LEU A 19 -1.95 -4.68 4.05
N TYR A 20 -0.67 -4.61 3.68
CA TYR A 20 0.40 -4.11 4.53
C TYR A 20 1.40 -3.30 3.70
N VAL A 21 2.11 -2.38 4.35
CA VAL A 21 3.25 -1.67 3.79
C VAL A 21 4.52 -2.24 4.39
N ASP A 22 5.45 -2.65 3.53
CA ASP A 22 6.81 -3.00 3.90
C ASP A 22 7.78 -1.88 3.49
N VAL A 23 8.94 -1.82 4.15
CA VAL A 23 10.02 -0.88 3.83
C VAL A 23 11.25 -1.71 3.48
N GLU A 24 11.52 -1.82 2.19
CA GLU A 24 12.71 -2.48 1.68
C GLU A 24 13.84 -1.46 1.64
N VAL A 25 14.84 -1.65 2.51
CA VAL A 25 16.05 -0.83 2.55
C VAL A 25 17.03 -1.40 1.52
N GLY A 26 17.19 -0.70 0.40
CA GLY A 26 18.22 -1.01 -0.59
C GLY A 26 19.54 -0.28 -0.28
N HIS A 27 20.59 -0.60 -1.05
CA HIS A 27 21.92 0.01 -0.90
C HIS A 27 21.95 1.54 -1.12
N ALA A 28 21.00 2.09 -1.90
CA ALA A 28 20.94 3.52 -2.24
C ALA A 28 19.70 4.22 -1.67
N GLU A 29 18.56 3.54 -1.58
CA GLU A 29 17.33 4.14 -1.06
C GLU A 29 16.41 3.10 -0.41
N SER A 30 15.57 3.58 0.50
CA SER A 30 14.50 2.80 1.11
C SER A 30 13.22 2.98 0.31
N ARG A 31 12.67 1.89 -0.24
CA ARG A 31 11.38 1.92 -0.95
C ARG A 31 10.27 1.36 -0.06
N ARG A 32 9.10 2.01 -0.11
CA ARG A 32 7.90 1.50 0.56
C ARG A 32 7.09 0.68 -0.43
N VAL A 33 6.63 -0.49 -0.01
CA VAL A 33 5.88 -1.39 -0.88
C VAL A 33 4.61 -1.83 -0.19
N ARG A 34 3.47 -1.53 -0.80
CA ARG A 34 2.16 -2.04 -0.38
C ARG A 34 1.96 -3.43 -0.98
N ALA A 35 1.63 -4.43 -0.17
CA ALA A 35 1.39 -5.79 -0.62
C ALA A 35 0.20 -6.43 0.08
N CYS A 36 -0.40 -7.43 -0.56
CA CYS A 36 -1.48 -8.25 -0.01
C CYS A 36 -0.93 -9.56 0.56
N THR A 37 -1.48 -10.05 1.66
CA THR A 37 -1.14 -11.37 2.22
C THR A 37 -1.87 -12.53 1.56
N ARG A 38 -2.90 -12.26 0.77
CA ARG A 38 -3.81 -13.26 0.19
C ARG A 38 -3.61 -13.50 -1.30
N CYS A 39 -3.03 -12.54 -2.01
CA CYS A 39 -2.73 -12.63 -3.43
C CYS A 39 -1.39 -11.96 -3.72
N ASP A 40 -0.90 -12.10 -4.95
CA ASP A 40 0.37 -11.51 -5.41
C ASP A 40 0.33 -10.00 -5.67
N PHE A 41 -0.67 -9.29 -5.14
CA PHE A 41 -0.74 -7.83 -5.26
C PHE A 41 0.45 -7.18 -4.56
N ARG A 42 1.22 -6.39 -5.31
CA ARG A 42 2.37 -5.64 -4.84
C ARG A 42 2.51 -4.34 -5.62
N GLU A 43 2.61 -3.22 -4.91
CA GLU A 43 2.66 -1.88 -5.47
C GLU A 43 3.76 -1.08 -4.77
N VAL A 44 4.68 -0.51 -5.55
CA VAL A 44 5.73 0.36 -5.01
C VAL A 44 5.13 1.74 -4.76
N LEU A 45 5.17 2.19 -3.52
CA LEU A 45 4.77 3.53 -3.14
C LEU A 45 5.99 4.43 -3.32
N GLU A 46 6.04 5.19 -4.40
CA GLU A 46 7.05 6.24 -4.59
C GLU A 46 6.96 7.29 -3.48
N ARG A 47 8.10 7.92 -3.16
CA ARG A 47 8.45 8.66 -1.93
C ARG A 47 7.30 9.38 -1.20
N PRO A 48 7.34 9.44 0.15
CA PRO A 48 6.42 10.32 0.88
C PRO A 48 6.65 11.78 0.44
N PRO A 49 5.60 12.60 0.29
CA PRO A 49 5.78 14.04 0.40
C PRO A 49 6.40 14.35 1.76
N GLU A 50 7.29 15.32 1.74
CA GLU A 50 8.16 15.77 2.82
C GLU A 50 7.39 15.96 4.15
N ASP A 51 8.06 15.61 5.26
CA ASP A 51 7.69 15.77 6.67
C ASP A 51 6.26 16.27 7.02
N GLY A 52 5.43 15.38 7.57
CA GLY A 52 4.29 15.76 8.41
C GLY A 52 2.89 15.33 7.98
N ALA A 53 2.72 14.52 6.93
CA ALA A 53 1.39 14.07 6.51
C ALA A 53 0.89 12.84 7.30
N ASP A 54 -0.08 13.10 8.20
CA ASP A 54 -1.40 12.43 8.38
C ASP A 54 -1.55 10.98 7.85
N PRO A 55 -2.21 10.05 8.59
CA PRO A 55 -2.26 8.61 8.31
C PRO A 55 -2.44 8.32 6.84
N VAL A 56 -1.50 7.54 6.29
CA VAL A 56 -1.49 6.95 4.94
C VAL A 56 -2.91 6.85 4.37
N ARG A 57 -3.40 7.93 3.76
CA ARG A 57 -4.66 7.93 3.04
C ARG A 57 -4.33 7.28 1.72
N ILE A 58 -4.41 5.95 1.72
CA ILE A 58 -4.43 5.18 0.49
C ILE A 58 -5.71 5.60 -0.22
N ILE A 59 -5.60 6.62 -1.08
CA ILE A 59 -6.64 6.89 -2.06
C ILE A 59 -6.56 5.68 -3.00
N LEU A 60 -7.42 4.70 -2.76
CA LEU A 60 -7.72 3.66 -3.74
C LEU A 60 -8.20 4.41 -4.99
N PRO A 61 -7.48 4.36 -6.13
CA PRO A 61 -7.99 4.92 -7.36
C PRO A 61 -9.32 4.23 -7.66
N LYS A 62 -10.38 5.04 -7.74
CA LYS A 62 -11.77 4.60 -7.85
C LYS A 62 -12.13 4.20 -9.29
N ASP A 63 -11.16 3.74 -10.08
CA ASP A 63 -11.31 3.44 -11.51
C ASP A 63 -11.85 2.03 -11.77
N ARG A 64 -12.75 1.55 -10.91
CA ARG A 64 -13.61 0.39 -11.17
C ARG A 64 -15.04 0.64 -10.71
N LEU A 65 -15.58 1.80 -11.05
CA LEU A 65 -17.02 1.98 -11.11
C LEU A 65 -17.44 2.15 -12.58
N GLY A 66 -17.74 1.01 -13.21
CA GLY A 66 -18.73 0.82 -14.27
C GLY A 66 -18.67 1.67 -15.54
N ASN A 67 -18.44 1.00 -16.68
CA ASN A 67 -19.53 0.66 -17.62
C ASN A 67 -19.12 -0.53 -18.48
#